data_AF-A0A0C1D9K2-F1
#
_entry.id   AF-A0A0C1D9K2-F1
#
_cell.length_a   1.000
_cell.length_b   1.000
_cell.length_c   1.000
_cell.angle_alpha   90.00
_cell.angle_beta   90.00
_cell.angle_gamma   90.00
#
_symmetry.space_group_name_H-M   'P 1'
#
loop_
_entity.id
_entity.type
_entity.pdbx_description
1 polymer ?
#
loop_
_entity_poly.entity_id
_entity_poly.type
_entity_poly.pdbx_seq_one_letter_code
_entity_poly.pdbx_strand_id
1 'polypeptide(L)'
;MKKILGLFVILFLSQNTFSQEGKKKIYLLVDTLNQPKINKQIEIKWTSPFHYAFIFNVPYKAPYYNYVEFSTWIDKKKPKPPVELSKPKYPFVKLTELLNKVKESPLYFSDEFDLYITEVLPKKRFQTFKVILMPQQAPTQSGASLKNKLK
;
A
#
# COMPACT_ATOMS: atom_id res chain seq x y z
N MET A 1 67.37 -29.56 0.16
CA MET A 1 66.41 -29.74 1.27
C MET A 1 65.18 -28.89 0.96
N LYS A 2 64.04 -29.55 0.68
CA LYS A 2 62.80 -28.93 0.19
C LYS A 2 62.04 -28.30 1.36
N LYS A 3 61.81 -26.98 1.32
CA LYS A 3 60.90 -26.32 2.27
C LYS A 3 59.50 -26.34 1.69
N ILE A 4 58.60 -26.94 2.46
CA ILE A 4 57.19 -27.18 2.17
C ILE A 4 56.48 -25.84 2.03
N LEU A 5 55.91 -25.61 0.85
CA LEU A 5 55.06 -24.46 0.53
C LEU A 5 53.71 -24.68 1.23
N GLY A 6 53.52 -24.06 2.40
CA GLY A 6 52.28 -24.09 3.15
C GLY A 6 51.18 -23.33 2.42
N LEU A 7 50.23 -24.08 1.85
CA LEU A 7 49.03 -23.57 1.19
C LEU A 7 48.09 -22.98 2.28
N PHE A 8 48.06 -21.66 2.42
CA PHE A 8 47.06 -20.96 3.23
C PHE A 8 45.73 -20.97 2.48
N VAL A 9 44.87 -21.94 2.78
CA VAL A 9 43.47 -21.92 2.36
C VAL A 9 42.74 -20.91 3.24
N ILE A 10 42.60 -19.68 2.75
CA ILE A 10 41.70 -18.70 3.35
C ILE A 10 40.28 -19.13 2.96
N LEU A 11 39.66 -19.90 3.85
CA LEU A 11 38.21 -20.05 3.94
C LEU A 11 37.62 -18.66 4.17
N PHE A 12 37.30 -17.96 3.07
CA PHE A 12 36.37 -16.84 3.12
C PHE A 12 35.03 -17.40 3.56
N LEU A 13 34.82 -17.36 4.87
CA LEU A 13 33.52 -17.47 5.51
C LEU A 13 32.59 -16.52 4.76
N SER A 14 31.74 -17.11 3.92
CA SER A 14 30.57 -16.46 3.36
C SER A 14 29.60 -16.19 4.51
N GLN A 15 29.94 -15.19 5.32
CA GLN A 15 28.96 -14.48 6.11
C GLN A 15 28.09 -13.73 5.11
N ASN A 16 27.12 -14.44 4.53
CA ASN A 16 25.89 -13.83 4.09
C ASN A 16 25.30 -13.19 5.35
N THR A 17 25.72 -11.96 5.63
CA THR A 17 24.92 -11.04 6.42
C THR A 17 23.56 -11.05 5.75
N PHE A 18 22.63 -11.80 6.33
CA PHE A 18 21.21 -11.52 6.19
C PHE A 18 21.03 -10.12 6.77
N SER A 19 21.35 -9.12 5.95
CA SER A 19 20.71 -7.82 6.10
C SER A 19 19.23 -8.16 6.08
N GLN A 20 18.54 -7.96 7.20
CA GLN A 20 17.09 -7.88 7.18
C GLN A 20 16.77 -6.81 6.14
N GLU A 21 16.46 -7.23 4.91
CA GLU A 21 16.01 -6.30 3.88
C GLU A 21 14.79 -5.63 4.47
N GLY A 22 14.91 -4.34 4.79
CA GLY A 22 13.78 -3.56 5.27
C GLY A 22 12.63 -3.62 4.26
N LYS A 23 11.42 -3.24 4.69
CA LYS A 23 10.22 -3.28 3.86
C LYS A 23 10.48 -2.67 2.48
N LYS A 24 10.08 -3.39 1.43
CA LYS A 24 10.22 -2.92 0.05
C LYS A 24 9.31 -1.72 -0.17
N LYS A 25 9.85 -0.63 -0.70
CA LYS A 25 9.08 0.60 -0.94
C LYS A 25 8.32 0.49 -2.25
N ILE A 26 7.01 0.75 -2.23
CA ILE A 26 6.16 0.84 -3.41
C ILE A 26 5.63 2.26 -3.51
N TYR A 27 5.71 2.85 -4.71
CA TYR A 27 5.18 4.18 -4.98
C TYR A 27 4.09 4.09 -6.05
N LEU A 28 2.91 4.61 -5.76
CA LEU A 28 1.81 4.71 -6.72
C LEU A 28 1.50 6.18 -6.97
N LEU A 29 1.35 6.56 -8.24
CA LEU A 29 0.84 7.89 -8.62
C LEU A 29 -0.65 7.78 -8.91
N VAL A 30 -1.45 8.60 -8.22
CA VAL A 30 -2.90 8.67 -8.38
C VAL A 30 -3.30 10.04 -8.91
N ASP A 31 -3.94 10.06 -10.07
CA ASP A 31 -4.54 11.26 -10.65
C ASP A 31 -6.05 11.07 -10.75
N THR A 32 -6.79 11.68 -9.83
CA THR A 32 -8.26 11.66 -9.81
C THR A 32 -8.88 12.85 -10.52
N LEU A 33 -8.07 13.85 -10.92
CA LEU A 33 -8.53 15.08 -11.56
C LEU A 33 -8.89 14.84 -13.01
N ASN A 34 -8.13 13.97 -13.68
CA ASN A 34 -8.28 13.68 -15.10
C ASN A 34 -9.18 12.45 -15.38
N GLN A 35 -9.88 11.93 -14.37
CA GLN A 35 -10.78 10.77 -14.54
C GLN A 35 -12.22 11.18 -14.82
N PRO A 36 -12.88 10.60 -15.85
CA PRO A 36 -14.29 10.85 -16.11
C PRO A 36 -15.16 10.38 -14.93
N LYS A 37 -16.10 11.24 -14.49
CA LYS A 37 -16.91 11.03 -13.27
C LYS A 37 -17.66 9.69 -13.22
N ILE A 38 -18.10 9.18 -14.36
CA ILE A 38 -18.89 7.94 -14.47
C ILE A 38 -18.01 6.70 -14.28
N ASN A 39 -16.70 6.80 -14.51
CA ASN A 39 -15.76 5.68 -14.49
C ASN A 39 -14.65 5.89 -13.44
N LYS A 40 -14.98 6.52 -12.29
CA LYS A 40 -14.00 6.71 -11.23
C LYS A 40 -13.59 5.37 -10.63
N GLN A 41 -12.45 4.87 -11.10
CA GLN A 41 -11.79 3.67 -10.57
C GLN A 41 -11.15 3.94 -9.21
N ILE A 42 -10.97 5.21 -8.84
CA ILE A 42 -10.43 5.62 -7.56
C ILE A 42 -11.23 6.78 -6.95
N GLU A 43 -11.45 6.66 -5.65
CA GLU A 43 -11.99 7.69 -4.78
C GLU A 43 -10.98 8.04 -3.68
N ILE A 44 -10.86 9.33 -3.37
CA ILE A 44 -10.07 9.82 -2.23
C ILE A 44 -11.05 10.46 -1.26
N LYS A 45 -11.10 9.98 -0.03
CA LYS A 45 -12.09 10.38 0.97
C LYS A 45 -11.45 10.68 2.33
N TRP A 46 -11.97 11.71 2.97
CA TRP A 46 -11.86 11.88 4.42
C TRP A 46 -13.06 11.16 5.04
N THR A 47 -12.82 10.00 5.64
CA THR A 47 -13.88 9.23 6.32
C THR A 47 -13.98 9.59 7.80
N SER A 48 -12.97 10.30 8.33
CA SER A 48 -13.01 11.00 9.62
C SER A 48 -12.04 12.19 9.57
N PRO A 49 -12.02 13.10 10.57
CA PRO A 49 -11.05 14.20 10.63
C PRO A 49 -9.58 13.76 10.61
N PHE A 50 -9.32 12.47 10.88
CA PHE A 50 -7.98 11.91 11.00
C PHE A 50 -7.74 10.74 10.06
N HIS A 51 -8.74 10.30 9.27
CA HIS A 51 -8.64 9.12 8.41
C HIS A 51 -8.74 9.52 6.94
N TYR A 52 -7.63 9.37 6.22
CA TYR A 52 -7.51 9.70 4.81
C TYR A 52 -7.37 8.42 3.98
N ALA A 53 -8.35 8.15 3.12
CA ALA A 53 -8.50 6.89 2.42
C ALA A 53 -8.43 7.03 0.89
N PHE A 54 -7.72 6.10 0.26
CA PHE A 54 -7.65 5.86 -1.18
C PHE A 54 -8.37 4.55 -1.49
N ILE A 55 -9.54 4.65 -2.11
CA ILE A 55 -10.43 3.52 -2.40
C ILE A 55 -10.37 3.24 -3.89
N PHE A 56 -9.88 2.05 -4.26
CA PHE A 56 -9.80 1.59 -5.64
C PHE A 56 -10.96 0.63 -5.90
N ASN A 57 -11.92 1.04 -6.74
CA ASN A 57 -13.10 0.26 -7.11
C ASN A 57 -12.70 -0.84 -8.11
N VAL A 58 -12.13 -1.93 -7.59
CA VAL A 58 -11.66 -3.08 -8.37
C VAL A 58 -12.22 -4.37 -7.81
N PRO A 59 -12.57 -5.36 -8.64
CA PRO A 59 -12.97 -6.68 -8.17
C PRO A 59 -11.82 -7.29 -7.36
N TYR A 60 -12.02 -7.40 -6.06
CA TYR A 60 -11.07 -7.99 -5.13
C TYR A 60 -11.62 -9.31 -4.60
N LYS A 61 -10.73 -10.25 -4.28
CA LYS A 61 -11.07 -11.68 -4.12
C LYS A 61 -11.90 -11.98 -2.86
N ALA A 62 -12.26 -10.98 -2.05
CA ALA A 62 -13.13 -11.17 -0.89
C ALA A 62 -14.60 -11.13 -1.35
N PRO A 63 -15.45 -12.10 -0.95
CA PRO A 63 -16.82 -12.23 -1.43
C PRO A 63 -17.75 -11.04 -1.08
N TYR A 64 -17.26 -10.06 -0.32
CA TYR A 64 -18.04 -8.92 0.18
C TYR A 64 -17.54 -7.56 -0.29
N TYR A 65 -16.40 -7.48 -0.99
CA TYR A 65 -15.76 -6.20 -1.30
C TYR A 65 -15.38 -6.07 -2.78
N ASN A 66 -15.97 -5.07 -3.44
CA ASN A 66 -15.66 -4.67 -4.82
C ASN A 66 -14.62 -3.54 -4.87
N TYR A 67 -13.81 -3.40 -3.82
CA TYR A 67 -12.79 -2.37 -3.73
C TYR A 67 -11.58 -2.84 -2.90
N VAL A 68 -10.49 -2.11 -3.03
CA VAL A 68 -9.33 -2.16 -2.12
C VAL A 68 -9.14 -0.78 -1.52
N GLU A 69 -8.97 -0.70 -0.21
CA GLU A 69 -8.75 0.55 0.50
C GLU A 69 -7.33 0.59 1.05
N PHE A 70 -6.64 1.69 0.79
CA PHE A 70 -5.41 2.05 1.49
C PHE A 70 -5.63 3.35 2.23
N SER A 71 -5.17 3.43 3.47
CA SER A 71 -5.42 4.63 4.26
C SER A 71 -4.24 5.03 5.13
N THR A 72 -4.33 6.24 5.65
CA THR A 72 -3.39 6.76 6.63
C THR A 72 -4.11 7.57 7.70
N TRP A 73 -3.52 7.56 8.89
CA TRP A 73 -3.97 8.36 10.01
C TRP A 73 -3.20 9.66 10.05
N ILE A 74 -3.93 10.78 10.03
CA ILE A 74 -3.41 12.13 10.11
C ILE A 74 -3.72 12.65 11.49
N ASP A 75 -2.68 12.82 12.32
CA ASP A 75 -2.80 13.34 13.67
C ASP A 75 -1.58 14.22 14.03
N LYS A 76 -1.46 14.67 15.29
CA LYS A 76 -0.33 15.49 15.74
C LYS A 76 1.03 14.77 15.62
N LYS A 77 1.06 13.44 15.76
CA LYS A 77 2.27 12.61 15.65
C LYS A 77 2.57 12.20 14.21
N LYS A 78 1.53 12.13 13.37
CA LYS A 78 1.61 11.83 11.93
C LYS A 78 0.90 12.95 11.16
N PRO A 79 1.52 14.14 11.06
CA PRO A 79 0.90 15.27 10.40
C PRO A 79 0.70 14.98 8.91
N LYS A 80 -0.23 15.71 8.30
CA LYS A 80 -0.45 15.66 6.86
C LYS A 80 0.87 16.01 6.16
N PRO A 81 1.33 15.22 5.16
CA PRO A 81 2.59 15.47 4.47
C PRO A 81 2.58 16.83 3.75
N PRO A 82 3.74 17.44 3.47
CA PRO A 82 3.80 18.69 2.74
C PRO A 82 3.28 18.55 1.31
N VAL A 83 2.89 19.67 0.70
CA VAL A 83 2.53 19.73 -0.72
C VAL A 83 3.76 20.14 -1.52
N GLU A 84 4.09 19.32 -2.52
CA GLU A 84 5.19 19.55 -3.44
C GLU A 84 4.69 20.26 -4.71
N LEU A 85 5.51 21.17 -5.25
CA LEU A 85 5.20 21.93 -6.48
C LEU A 85 5.69 21.23 -7.76
N SER A 86 6.39 20.12 -7.62
CA SER A 86 6.92 19.32 -8.72
C SER A 86 6.62 17.85 -8.52
N LYS A 87 6.44 17.09 -9.61
CA LYS A 87 6.20 15.65 -9.55
C LYS A 87 7.44 14.97 -8.94
N PRO A 88 7.29 14.18 -7.86
CA PRO A 88 8.41 13.42 -7.30
C PRO A 88 9.00 12.45 -8.32
N LYS A 89 10.31 12.23 -8.28
CA LYS A 89 11.02 11.29 -9.18
C LYS A 89 11.06 9.87 -8.62
N TYR A 90 9.94 9.37 -8.09
CA TYR A 90 9.85 7.98 -7.61
C TYR A 90 9.64 7.01 -8.79
N PRO A 91 10.12 5.76 -8.68
CA PRO A 91 9.79 4.70 -9.63
C PRO A 91 8.35 4.23 -9.38
N PHE A 92 7.39 4.96 -9.95
CA PHE A 92 5.97 4.66 -9.77
C PHE A 92 5.58 3.34 -10.45
N VAL A 93 4.91 2.46 -9.71
CA VAL A 93 4.32 1.23 -10.24
C VAL A 93 2.96 1.50 -10.86
N LYS A 94 2.50 0.59 -11.72
CA LYS A 94 1.11 0.60 -12.19
C LYS A 94 0.17 0.10 -11.12
N LEU A 95 -1.09 0.56 -11.13
CA LEU A 95 -2.12 0.06 -10.22
C LEU A 95 -2.27 -1.47 -10.30
N THR A 96 -2.23 -2.04 -11.51
CA THR A 96 -2.31 -3.50 -11.72
C THR A 96 -1.18 -4.25 -11.02
N GLU A 97 0.05 -3.71 -11.03
CA GLU A 97 1.20 -4.30 -10.36
C GLU A 97 1.03 -4.26 -8.84
N LEU A 98 0.56 -3.14 -8.29
CA LEU A 98 0.23 -3.03 -6.87
C LEU A 98 -0.85 -4.05 -6.47
N LEU A 99 -1.93 -4.14 -7.24
CA LEU A 99 -3.04 -5.05 -6.95
C LEU A 99 -2.61 -6.52 -7.02
N ASN A 100 -1.68 -6.88 -7.91
CA ASN A 100 -1.12 -8.23 -7.93
C ASN A 100 -0.36 -8.54 -6.64
N LYS A 101 0.48 -7.61 -6.15
CA LYS A 101 1.18 -7.77 -4.87
C LYS A 101 0.23 -7.91 -3.67
N VAL A 102 -0.84 -7.12 -3.66
CA VAL A 102 -1.88 -7.21 -2.63
C VAL A 102 -2.64 -8.54 -2.69
N LYS A 103 -2.80 -9.14 -3.87
CA LYS A 103 -3.41 -10.47 -4.02
C LYS A 103 -2.49 -11.61 -3.60
N GLU A 104 -1.19 -11.45 -3.78
CA GLU A 104 -0.17 -12.43 -3.40
C GLU A 104 -0.04 -12.55 -1.87
N SER A 105 0.01 -11.42 -1.17
CA SER A 105 0.23 -11.38 0.29
C SER A 105 -0.74 -10.43 1.01
N PRO A 106 -2.07 -10.65 0.99
CA PRO A 106 -3.02 -9.70 1.55
C PRO A 106 -2.86 -9.46 3.06
N LEU A 107 -2.59 -10.52 3.82
CA LEU A 107 -2.46 -10.44 5.29
C LEU A 107 -1.11 -9.84 5.72
N TYR A 108 -0.06 -10.06 4.93
CA TYR A 108 1.31 -9.66 5.25
C TYR A 108 1.79 -8.48 4.41
N PHE A 109 0.92 -7.87 3.60
CA PHE A 109 1.29 -6.80 2.67
C PHE A 109 2.00 -5.67 3.39
N SER A 110 1.47 -5.26 4.54
CA SER A 110 2.04 -4.16 5.32
C SER A 110 3.32 -4.57 6.07
N ASP A 111 3.63 -5.86 6.20
CA ASP A 111 4.88 -6.37 6.79
C ASP A 111 6.00 -6.46 5.76
N GLU A 112 5.66 -6.73 4.51
CA GLU A 112 6.61 -6.85 3.39
C GLU A 112 6.87 -5.50 2.70
N PHE A 113 5.87 -4.63 2.64
CA PHE A 113 5.90 -3.41 1.83
C PHE A 113 5.60 -2.14 2.62
N ASP A 114 6.38 -1.10 2.31
CA ASP A 114 6.07 0.27 2.66
C ASP A 114 5.39 0.94 1.45
N LEU A 115 4.08 1.16 1.51
CA LEU A 115 3.32 1.76 0.42
C LEU A 115 3.22 3.28 0.57
N TYR A 116 3.54 3.97 -0.51
CA TYR A 116 3.39 5.41 -0.67
C TYR A 116 2.47 5.72 -1.84
N ILE A 117 1.44 6.54 -1.62
CA ILE A 117 0.55 7.03 -2.67
C ILE A 117 0.77 8.52 -2.84
N THR A 118 1.16 8.93 -4.05
CA THR A 118 1.25 10.32 -4.46
C THR A 118 -0.04 10.74 -5.14
N GLU A 119 -0.79 11.62 -4.50
CA GLU A 119 -1.98 12.25 -5.08
C GLU A 119 -1.57 13.45 -5.96
N VAL A 120 -2.13 13.52 -7.15
CA VAL A 120 -2.08 14.73 -8.00
C VAL A 120 -3.16 15.71 -7.57
N LEU A 121 -2.73 16.87 -7.12
CA LEU A 121 -3.56 17.98 -6.68
C LEU A 121 -3.70 19.05 -7.79
N PRO A 122 -4.75 19.90 -7.74
CA PRO A 122 -4.93 20.98 -8.70
C PRO A 122 -3.69 21.88 -8.80
N LYS A 123 -3.47 22.43 -9.99
CA LYS A 123 -2.30 23.24 -10.35
C LYS A 123 -0.98 22.45 -10.35
N LYS A 124 -1.02 21.17 -10.76
CA LYS A 124 0.16 20.28 -10.86
C LYS A 124 0.95 20.22 -9.54
N ARG A 125 0.23 20.12 -8.42
CA ARG A 125 0.82 19.95 -7.09
C ARG A 125 0.72 18.48 -6.69
N PHE A 126 1.56 18.04 -5.77
CA PHE A 126 1.67 16.64 -5.40
C PHE A 126 1.73 16.48 -3.90
N GLN A 127 1.14 15.41 -3.37
CA GLN A 127 1.20 15.10 -1.95
C GLN A 127 1.34 13.60 -1.76
N THR A 128 2.41 13.17 -1.09
CA THR A 128 2.75 11.75 -0.93
C THR A 128 2.44 11.28 0.48
N PHE A 129 1.55 10.31 0.58
CA PHE A 129 1.13 9.71 1.84
C PHE A 129 1.74 8.32 1.99
N LYS A 130 2.32 8.04 3.15
CA LYS A 130 2.56 6.64 3.57
C LYS A 130 1.24 6.06 4.05
N VAL A 131 0.81 4.97 3.43
CA VAL A 131 -0.48 4.33 3.69
C VAL A 131 -0.30 2.87 4.08
N ILE A 132 -1.33 2.29 4.67
CA ILE A 132 -1.44 0.85 4.94
C ILE A 132 -2.59 0.26 4.14
N LEU A 133 -2.50 -1.03 3.84
CA LEU A 133 -3.64 -1.78 3.32
C LEU A 133 -4.67 -1.97 4.44
N MET A 134 -5.91 -1.54 4.21
CA MET A 134 -6.96 -1.72 5.19
C MET A 134 -7.50 -3.16 5.17
N PRO A 135 -7.63 -3.80 6.35
CA PRO A 135 -8.16 -5.16 6.42
C PRO A 135 -9.62 -5.17 5.98
N GLN A 136 -9.96 -6.14 5.12
CA GLN A 136 -11.32 -6.39 4.71
C GLN A 136 -11.95 -7.42 5.65
N GLN A 137 -12.86 -6.98 6.52
CA GLN A 137 -13.55 -7.87 7.46
C GLN A 137 -14.89 -8.31 6.87
N ALA A 138 -15.23 -9.60 6.93
CA ALA A 138 -16.59 -10.01 6.62
C ALA A 138 -17.58 -9.21 7.49
N PRO A 139 -18.75 -8.81 6.97
CA PRO A 139 -19.74 -8.14 7.79
C PRO A 139 -20.06 -9.05 8.98
N THR A 140 -19.79 -8.56 10.20
CA THR A 140 -20.24 -9.22 11.42
C THR A 140 -21.76 -9.11 11.44
N GLN A 141 -22.47 -10.19 11.11
CA GLN A 141 -23.92 -10.23 11.28
C GLN A 141 -24.24 -9.95 12.75
N SER A 142 -24.66 -8.74 13.06
CA SER A 142 -25.37 -8.45 14.29
C SER A 142 -26.63 -7.66 13.94
N GLY A 143 -27.77 -8.33 14.07
CA GLY A 143 -29.05 -7.68 14.30
C GLY A 143 -29.84 -7.17 13.09
N ALA A 144 -30.31 -8.07 12.23
CA ALA A 144 -31.66 -7.92 11.69
C ALA A 144 -32.38 -9.25 11.85
N SER A 145 -33.03 -9.43 13.00
CA SER A 145 -34.10 -10.43 13.12
C SER A 145 -35.10 -10.09 12.03
N LEU A 146 -35.13 -10.90 10.96
CA LEU A 146 -36.25 -10.95 10.05
C LEU A 146 -37.44 -11.39 10.92
N LYS A 147 -38.20 -10.42 11.41
CA LYS A 147 -39.57 -10.67 11.86
C LYS A 147 -40.33 -11.12 10.61
N ASN A 148 -40.34 -12.42 10.37
CA ASN A 148 -41.34 -13.08 9.54
C ASN A 148 -42.70 -12.74 10.16
N LYS A 149 -43.32 -11.66 9.69
CA LYS A 149 -44.78 -11.55 9.71
C LYS A 149 -45.27 -12.42 8.57
N LEU A 150 -45.43 -13.71 8.85
CA LEU A 150 -46.46 -14.49 8.20
C LEU A 150 -47.79 -13.92 8.69
N LYS A 151 -48.55 -13.30 7.78
CA LYS A 151 -49.99 -13.12 7.88
C LYS A 151 -50.62 -13.82 6.70
#